data_AF-A0A3C0GNV7-F1
#
_entry.id   AF-A0A3C0GNV7-F1
#
_cell.length_a   1.000
_cell.length_b   1.000
_cell.length_c   1.000
_cell.angle_alpha   90.00
_cell.angle_beta   90.00
_cell.angle_gamma   90.00
#
_symmetry.space_group_name_H-M   'P 1'
#
loop_
_entity.id
_entity.type
_entity.pdbx_description
1 polymer ?
#
loop_
_entity_poly.entity_id
_entity_poly.type
_entity_poly.pdbx_seq_one_letter_code
_entity_poly.pdbx_strand_id
1 'polypeptide(L)'
;MTDVFASLRVTDVAFNDDFILLTLADGRRTRQPLRWAPALFEATTEQRAHWVATADGLGVNWPALLPPREQGVVDIPNQVWDDRYEAALARLKAAAWALDALSDEDQQLVALWRMEADINNGGFMQFLCNWGDPTCQLALRALQAMGAVKTHAILAGMRGLLDRLEDDPAIQELHDLYGAMNEDEQRALDDFDAAYFERPEDLARLGLLHFGPEPLA
;
A
#
# COMPACT_ATOMS: atom_id res chain seq x y z
N MET A 1 3.33 -24.60 -12.10
CA MET A 1 3.04 -23.60 -11.06
C MET A 1 1.66 -23.06 -11.36
N THR A 2 0.74 -23.12 -10.40
CA THR A 2 -0.55 -22.42 -10.52
C THR A 2 -0.25 -20.93 -10.58
N ASP A 3 -0.76 -20.25 -11.61
CA ASP A 3 -0.71 -18.79 -11.64
C ASP A 3 -1.65 -18.27 -10.54
N VAL A 4 -1.07 -17.82 -9.43
CA VAL A 4 -1.78 -17.44 -8.20
C VAL A 4 -2.69 -16.22 -8.43
N PHE A 5 -2.41 -15.42 -9.46
CA PHE A 5 -3.21 -14.24 -9.79
C PHE A 5 -4.10 -14.43 -11.01
N ALA A 6 -4.22 -15.65 -11.54
CA ALA A 6 -5.08 -15.92 -12.70
C ALA A 6 -6.53 -15.47 -12.50
N SER A 7 -7.03 -15.53 -11.25
CA SER A 7 -8.37 -15.07 -10.87
C SER A 7 -8.54 -13.55 -10.91
N LEU A 8 -7.44 -12.79 -10.87
CA LEU A 8 -7.44 -11.33 -10.91
C LEU A 8 -7.21 -10.75 -12.31
N ARG A 9 -7.13 -11.59 -13.35
CA ARG A 9 -6.94 -11.09 -14.72
C ARG A 9 -8.14 -10.28 -15.18
N VAL A 10 -7.88 -9.15 -15.84
CA VAL A 10 -8.94 -8.32 -16.42
C VAL A 10 -9.73 -9.07 -17.48
N THR A 11 -11.04 -8.95 -17.43
CA THR A 11 -11.95 -9.46 -18.46
C THR A 11 -12.72 -8.34 -19.15
N ASP A 12 -12.94 -7.22 -18.48
CA ASP A 12 -13.63 -6.06 -19.05
C ASP A 12 -13.16 -4.74 -18.42
N VAL A 13 -13.18 -3.67 -19.21
CA VAL A 13 -12.84 -2.32 -18.79
C VAL A 13 -13.93 -1.36 -19.25
N ALA A 14 -14.56 -0.69 -18.29
CA ALA A 14 -15.58 0.32 -18.52
C ALA A 14 -15.19 1.64 -17.86
N PHE A 15 -15.98 2.68 -18.10
CA PHE A 15 -15.73 4.02 -17.58
C PHE A 15 -17.04 4.65 -17.09
N ASN A 16 -16.93 5.49 -16.07
CA ASN A 16 -17.92 6.52 -15.78
C ASN A 16 -17.20 7.88 -15.65
N ASP A 17 -17.90 8.91 -15.18
CA ASP A 17 -17.37 10.27 -15.10
C ASP A 17 -16.15 10.39 -14.16
N ASP A 18 -16.04 9.48 -13.19
CA ASP A 18 -15.05 9.57 -12.11
C ASP A 18 -14.00 8.45 -12.12
N PHE A 19 -14.31 7.29 -12.73
CA PHE A 19 -13.56 6.05 -12.56
C PHE A 19 -13.36 5.26 -13.85
N ILE A 20 -12.20 4.60 -13.92
CA ILE A 20 -11.95 3.41 -14.74
C ILE A 20 -12.47 2.23 -13.93
N LEU A 21 -13.39 1.46 -14.51
CA LEU A 21 -14.05 0.33 -13.87
C LEU A 21 -13.49 -0.96 -14.48
N LEU A 22 -13.02 -1.87 -13.65
CA LEU A 22 -12.44 -3.14 -14.07
C LEU A 22 -13.31 -4.30 -13.61
N THR A 23 -13.59 -5.26 -14.49
CA THR A 23 -14.13 -6.57 -14.11
C THR A 23 -13.02 -7.61 -14.25
N LEU A 24 -12.82 -8.43 -13.22
CA LEU A 24 -11.78 -9.48 -13.21
C LEU A 24 -12.38 -10.88 -13.36
N ALA A 25 -11.50 -11.86 -13.62
CA ALA A 25 -11.88 -13.23 -13.93
C ALA A 25 -12.66 -13.96 -12.81
N ASP A 26 -12.47 -13.58 -11.54
CA ASP A 26 -13.27 -14.09 -10.41
C ASP A 26 -14.62 -13.38 -10.21
N GLY A 27 -14.96 -12.44 -11.09
CA GLY A 27 -16.21 -11.69 -11.04
C GLY A 27 -16.16 -10.44 -10.16
N ARG A 28 -15.05 -10.17 -9.45
CA ARG A 28 -14.90 -8.93 -8.70
C ARG A 28 -14.87 -7.72 -9.62
N ARG A 29 -15.30 -6.59 -9.07
CA ARG A 29 -15.17 -5.27 -9.70
C ARG A 29 -14.31 -4.38 -8.84
N THR A 30 -13.27 -3.82 -9.43
CA THR A 30 -12.39 -2.83 -8.82
C THR A 30 -12.40 -1.57 -9.69
N ARG A 31 -11.85 -0.47 -9.18
CA ARG A 31 -11.87 0.82 -9.88
C ARG A 31 -10.65 1.68 -9.56
N GLN A 32 -10.18 2.40 -10.57
CA GLN A 32 -9.16 3.43 -10.40
C GLN A 32 -9.77 4.81 -10.69
N PRO A 33 -9.50 5.85 -9.88
CA PRO A 33 -9.89 7.22 -10.21
C PRO A 33 -9.39 7.64 -11.60
N LEU A 34 -10.29 8.10 -12.47
CA LEU A 34 -9.96 8.50 -13.83
C LEU A 34 -8.98 9.68 -13.86
N ARG A 35 -9.07 10.57 -12.85
CA ARG A 35 -8.16 11.72 -12.67
C ARG A 35 -6.68 11.33 -12.52
N TRP A 36 -6.37 10.08 -12.15
CA TRP A 36 -4.98 9.59 -12.05
C TRP A 36 -4.35 9.29 -13.41
N ALA A 37 -5.17 9.20 -14.46
CA ALA A 37 -4.71 9.04 -15.83
C ALA A 37 -5.22 10.21 -16.70
N PRO A 38 -4.58 11.39 -16.66
CA PRO A 38 -5.05 12.59 -17.37
C PRO A 38 -5.35 12.35 -18.86
N ALA A 39 -4.51 11.58 -19.56
CA ALA A 39 -4.74 11.27 -20.98
C ALA A 39 -6.01 10.43 -21.21
N LEU A 40 -6.41 9.58 -20.26
CA LEU A 40 -7.69 8.85 -20.33
C LEU A 40 -8.86 9.76 -19.96
N PHE A 41 -8.66 10.67 -19.01
CA PHE A 41 -9.67 11.66 -18.64
C PHE A 41 -10.06 12.54 -19.84
N GLU A 42 -9.10 12.94 -20.68
CA GLU A 42 -9.34 13.76 -21.87
C GLU A 42 -9.78 12.96 -23.12
N ALA A 43 -9.64 11.62 -23.09
CA ALA A 43 -9.92 10.76 -24.24
C ALA A 43 -11.42 10.60 -24.53
N THR A 44 -11.77 10.42 -25.81
CA THR A 44 -13.13 10.06 -26.24
C THR A 44 -13.49 8.64 -25.84
N THR A 45 -14.79 8.31 -25.86
CA THR A 45 -15.29 6.95 -25.62
C THR A 45 -14.63 5.92 -26.54
N GLU A 46 -14.46 6.25 -27.81
CA GLU A 46 -13.81 5.38 -28.80
C GLU A 46 -12.34 5.13 -28.44
N GLN A 47 -11.60 6.17 -28.06
CA GLN A 47 -10.20 6.04 -27.66
C GLN A 47 -10.04 5.19 -26.39
N ARG A 48 -10.94 5.37 -25.41
CA ARG A 48 -10.97 4.58 -24.17
C ARG A 48 -11.30 3.11 -24.41
N ALA A 49 -12.06 2.77 -25.44
CA ALA A 49 -12.37 1.39 -25.81
C ALA A 49 -11.16 0.61 -26.36
N HIS A 50 -10.11 1.29 -26.81
CA HIS A 50 -8.90 0.66 -27.37
C HIS A 50 -7.84 0.34 -26.32
N TRP A 51 -8.24 -0.37 -25.27
CA TRP A 51 -7.32 -0.87 -24.25
C TRP A 51 -6.69 -2.22 -24.65
N VAL A 52 -5.55 -2.52 -24.04
CA VAL A 52 -4.81 -3.78 -24.22
C VAL A 52 -4.33 -4.26 -22.86
N ALA A 53 -4.59 -5.51 -22.51
CA ALA A 53 -4.05 -6.12 -21.29
C ALA A 53 -2.53 -6.33 -21.39
N THR A 54 -1.85 -6.29 -20.25
CA THR A 54 -0.47 -6.80 -20.11
C THR A 54 -0.42 -8.30 -20.40
N ALA A 55 0.77 -8.84 -20.67
CA ALA A 55 0.94 -10.25 -21.06
C ALA A 55 0.43 -11.24 -19.99
N ASP A 56 0.50 -10.87 -18.71
CA ASP A 56 -0.03 -11.64 -17.58
C ASP A 56 -1.53 -11.42 -17.31
N GLY A 57 -2.14 -10.43 -17.98
CA GLY A 57 -3.53 -10.03 -17.77
C GLY A 57 -3.77 -9.21 -16.50
N LEU A 58 -2.72 -8.81 -15.78
CA LEU A 58 -2.79 -8.11 -14.48
C LEU A 58 -2.64 -6.60 -14.58
N GLY A 59 -2.60 -6.06 -15.79
CA GLY A 59 -2.54 -4.63 -16.03
C GLY A 59 -3.24 -4.25 -17.33
N VAL A 60 -3.58 -2.97 -17.46
CA VAL A 60 -4.28 -2.42 -18.63
C VAL A 60 -3.51 -1.23 -19.20
N ASN A 61 -3.29 -1.21 -20.51
CA ASN A 61 -2.64 -0.15 -21.26
C ASN A 61 -3.55 0.43 -22.34
N TRP A 62 -3.28 1.67 -22.76
CA TRP A 62 -3.90 2.32 -23.92
C TRP A 62 -2.81 2.81 -24.89
N PRO A 63 -2.24 1.92 -25.72
CA PRO A 63 -1.08 2.23 -26.56
C PRO A 63 -1.30 3.38 -27.55
N ALA A 64 -2.56 3.63 -27.92
CA ALA A 64 -2.93 4.74 -28.80
C ALA A 64 -2.87 6.12 -28.12
N LEU A 65 -2.86 6.15 -26.78
CA LEU A 65 -2.87 7.39 -25.98
C LEU A 65 -1.56 7.60 -25.22
N LEU A 66 -0.95 6.52 -24.73
CA LEU A 66 0.23 6.55 -23.87
C LEU A 66 1.19 5.40 -24.19
N PRO A 67 2.51 5.57 -23.97
CA PRO A 67 3.44 4.45 -24.01
C PRO A 67 3.02 3.32 -23.07
N PRO A 68 2.98 2.05 -23.54
CA PRO A 68 2.66 0.92 -22.69
C PRO A 68 3.63 0.79 -21.51
N ARG A 69 3.09 0.43 -20.34
CA ARG A 69 3.86 0.12 -19.14
C ARG A 69 3.82 -1.37 -18.86
N GLU A 70 4.87 -1.90 -18.26
CA GLU A 70 4.98 -3.32 -17.91
C GLU A 70 3.85 -3.78 -16.98
N GLN A 71 3.58 -3.01 -15.92
CA GLN A 71 2.47 -3.24 -15.00
C GLN A 71 1.11 -2.69 -15.49
N GLY A 72 1.09 -2.03 -16.65
CA GLY A 72 -0.07 -1.29 -17.12
C GLY A 72 -0.13 0.17 -16.65
N VAL A 73 -0.97 0.96 -17.32
CA VAL A 73 -1.41 2.27 -16.83
C VAL A 73 -2.31 2.10 -15.60
N VAL A 74 -3.04 0.99 -15.54
CA VAL A 74 -3.73 0.50 -14.35
C VAL A 74 -3.07 -0.83 -13.94
N ASP A 75 -2.49 -0.88 -12.74
CA ASP A 75 -1.90 -2.09 -12.14
C ASP A 75 -2.95 -2.76 -11.23
N ILE A 76 -3.48 -3.90 -11.67
CA ILE A 76 -4.66 -4.53 -11.04
C ILE A 76 -4.33 -5.08 -9.65
N PRO A 77 -3.21 -5.80 -9.41
CA PRO A 77 -2.78 -6.14 -8.06
C PRO A 77 -2.76 -4.94 -7.10
N ASN A 78 -2.28 -3.77 -7.53
CA ASN A 78 -2.31 -2.58 -6.68
C ASN A 78 -3.75 -2.13 -6.39
N GLN A 79 -4.65 -2.11 -7.38
CA GLN A 79 -6.05 -1.73 -7.16
C GLN A 79 -6.78 -2.70 -6.23
N VAL A 80 -6.56 -4.01 -6.39
CA VAL A 80 -7.18 -5.03 -5.52
C VAL A 80 -6.59 -4.98 -4.10
N TRP A 81 -5.32 -4.60 -3.97
CA TRP A 81 -4.71 -4.37 -2.66
C TRP A 81 -5.25 -3.10 -1.98
N ASP A 82 -5.44 -2.02 -2.73
CA ASP A 82 -6.10 -0.81 -2.24
C ASP A 82 -7.53 -1.12 -1.75
N ASP A 83 -8.31 -1.90 -2.51
CA ASP A 83 -9.65 -2.36 -2.10
C ASP A 83 -9.60 -3.15 -0.78
N ARG A 84 -8.55 -3.96 -0.59
CA ARG A 84 -8.33 -4.74 0.64
C ARG A 84 -8.08 -3.83 1.84
N TYR A 85 -7.28 -2.78 1.67
CA TYR A 85 -7.10 -1.76 2.70
C TYR A 85 -8.39 -0.98 2.98
N GLU A 86 -9.11 -0.56 1.94
CA GLU A 86 -10.37 0.16 2.10
C GLU A 86 -11.39 -0.64 2.92
N ALA A 87 -11.48 -1.95 2.68
CA ALA A 87 -12.36 -2.83 3.44
C ALA A 87 -11.97 -2.93 4.93
N ALA A 88 -10.68 -3.08 5.24
CA ALA A 88 -10.18 -3.10 6.63
C ALA A 88 -10.44 -1.75 7.34
N LEU A 89 -10.22 -0.62 6.65
CA LEU A 89 -10.52 0.72 7.17
C LEU A 89 -12.03 0.94 7.36
N ALA A 90 -12.87 0.39 6.50
CA ALA A 90 -14.32 0.43 6.68
C ALA A 90 -14.75 -0.34 7.94
N ARG A 91 -14.14 -1.50 8.22
CA ARG A 91 -14.35 -2.25 9.47
C ARG A 91 -13.87 -1.47 10.69
N LEU A 92 -12.69 -0.84 10.61
CA LEU A 92 -12.18 0.05 11.66
C LEU A 92 -13.17 1.17 11.98
N LYS A 93 -13.68 1.84 10.94
CA LYS A 93 -14.68 2.90 11.10
C LYS A 93 -15.97 2.37 11.73
N ALA A 94 -16.45 1.19 11.33
CA ALA A 94 -17.61 0.55 11.92
C ALA A 94 -17.39 0.18 13.39
N ALA A 95 -16.16 -0.13 13.78
CA ALA A 95 -15.72 -0.33 15.16
C ALA A 95 -15.42 0.98 15.91
N ALA A 96 -15.95 2.13 15.45
CA ALA A 96 -15.71 3.44 16.06
C ALA A 96 -14.22 3.79 16.24
N TRP A 97 -13.38 3.35 15.29
CA TRP A 97 -11.93 3.52 15.29
C TRP A 97 -11.17 2.77 16.38
N ALA A 98 -11.82 1.81 17.06
CA ALA A 98 -11.17 0.91 18.01
C ALA A 98 -10.43 -0.20 17.25
N LEU A 99 -9.10 -0.07 17.12
CA LEU A 99 -8.26 -1.03 16.40
C LEU A 99 -8.28 -2.41 17.07
N ASP A 100 -8.21 -2.45 18.40
CA ASP A 100 -8.21 -3.66 19.23
C ASP A 100 -9.54 -4.45 19.17
N ALA A 101 -10.61 -3.83 18.68
CA ALA A 101 -11.88 -4.49 18.42
C ALA A 101 -11.94 -5.25 17.08
N LEU A 102 -10.94 -5.10 16.22
CA LEU A 102 -10.86 -5.79 14.92
C LEU A 102 -10.21 -7.17 15.03
N SER A 103 -10.38 -7.98 13.98
CA SER A 103 -9.64 -9.23 13.81
C SER A 103 -8.12 -8.97 13.73
N ASP A 104 -7.28 -9.93 14.10
CA ASP A 104 -5.82 -9.76 13.99
C ASP A 104 -5.36 -9.46 12.55
N GLU A 105 -6.05 -10.02 11.55
CA GLU A 105 -5.81 -9.73 10.14
C GLU A 105 -6.14 -8.28 9.79
N ASP A 106 -7.32 -7.77 10.18
CA ASP A 106 -7.69 -6.37 9.93
C ASP A 106 -6.79 -5.39 10.70
N GLN A 107 -6.34 -5.76 11.91
CA GLN A 107 -5.36 -4.95 12.66
C GLN A 107 -4.05 -4.81 11.90
N GLN A 108 -3.55 -5.91 11.31
CA GLN A 108 -2.36 -5.91 10.47
C GLN A 108 -2.55 -5.10 9.19
N LEU A 109 -3.67 -5.25 8.49
CA LEU A 109 -3.99 -4.49 7.28
C LEU A 109 -4.08 -2.98 7.55
N VAL A 110 -4.73 -2.59 8.64
CA VAL A 110 -4.79 -1.17 9.06
C VAL A 110 -3.41 -0.64 9.40
N ALA A 111 -2.57 -1.42 10.08
CA ALA A 111 -1.22 -1.00 10.44
C ALA A 111 -0.33 -0.81 9.20
N LEU A 112 -0.40 -1.72 8.23
CA LEU A 112 0.29 -1.58 6.94
C LEU A 112 -0.19 -0.34 6.18
N TRP A 113 -1.50 -0.12 6.09
CA TRP A 113 -2.02 1.08 5.42
C TRP A 113 -1.53 2.38 6.09
N ARG A 114 -1.56 2.44 7.44
CA ARG A 114 -1.08 3.61 8.20
C ARG A 114 0.41 3.85 7.96
N MET A 115 1.20 2.79 7.96
CA MET A 115 2.63 2.84 7.65
C MET A 115 2.86 3.39 6.25
N GLU A 116 2.25 2.79 5.22
CA GLU A 116 2.43 3.25 3.84
C GLU A 116 1.95 4.69 3.66
N ALA A 117 0.79 5.04 4.23
CA ALA A 117 0.23 6.38 4.09
C ALA A 117 1.11 7.46 4.74
N ASP A 118 1.60 7.24 5.95
CA ASP A 118 2.38 8.27 6.66
C ASP A 118 3.83 8.31 6.23
N ILE A 119 4.48 7.17 5.97
CA ILE A 119 5.86 7.17 5.48
C ILE A 119 5.94 7.82 4.10
N ASN A 120 4.98 7.55 3.21
CA ASN A 120 4.95 8.22 1.90
C ASN A 120 4.68 9.73 1.97
N ASN A 121 4.11 10.23 3.07
CA ASN A 121 3.76 11.64 3.23
C ASN A 121 4.77 12.45 4.06
N GLY A 122 5.42 11.84 5.05
CA GLY A 122 6.33 12.53 5.96
C GLY A 122 7.32 11.62 6.68
N GLY A 123 7.65 10.47 6.08
CA GLY A 123 8.68 9.55 6.59
C GLY A 123 8.27 8.79 7.84
N PHE A 124 9.20 8.02 8.37
CA PHE A 124 8.99 7.18 9.56
C PHE A 124 8.50 7.96 10.79
N MET A 125 9.02 9.17 11.01
CA MET A 125 8.64 9.98 12.17
C MET A 125 7.17 10.37 12.15
N GLN A 126 6.58 10.66 10.98
CA GLN A 126 5.15 10.94 10.89
C GLN A 126 4.32 9.71 11.29
N PHE A 127 4.69 8.53 10.78
CA PHE A 127 4.01 7.28 11.10
C PHE A 127 4.06 6.98 12.59
N LEU A 128 5.24 7.08 13.21
CA LEU A 128 5.40 6.84 14.63
C LEU A 128 4.64 7.86 15.47
N CYS A 129 4.77 9.17 15.19
CA CYS A 129 4.09 10.21 15.95
C CYS A 129 2.56 10.07 15.92
N ASN A 130 2.01 9.63 14.80
CA ASN A 130 0.56 9.49 14.64
C ASN A 130 -0.01 8.24 15.31
N TRP A 131 0.73 7.12 15.30
CA TRP A 131 0.17 5.81 15.64
C TRP A 131 0.90 5.03 16.73
N GLY A 132 2.08 5.51 17.14
CA GLY A 132 2.89 4.95 18.21
C GLY A 132 3.53 3.59 17.90
N ASP A 133 4.38 3.15 18.83
CA ASP A 133 5.10 1.88 18.74
C ASP A 133 4.18 0.64 18.59
N PRO A 134 3.02 0.54 19.26
CA PRO A 134 2.14 -0.62 19.09
C PRO A 134 1.69 -0.81 17.64
N THR A 135 1.40 0.27 16.90
CA THR A 135 1.04 0.17 15.48
C THR A 135 2.26 -0.14 14.62
N CYS A 136 3.44 0.39 14.95
CA CYS A 136 4.70 0.03 14.27
C CYS A 136 5.00 -1.47 14.40
N GLN A 137 4.81 -2.05 15.58
CA GLN A 137 4.96 -3.48 15.82
C GLN A 137 3.96 -4.32 15.02
N LEU A 138 2.71 -3.88 14.90
CA LEU A 138 1.73 -4.52 14.02
C LEU A 138 2.17 -4.53 12.55
N ALA A 139 2.69 -3.40 12.05
CA ALA A 139 3.19 -3.29 10.68
C ALA A 139 4.42 -4.20 10.46
N LEU A 140 5.35 -4.27 11.41
CA LEU A 140 6.48 -5.20 11.37
C LEU A 140 6.00 -6.66 11.30
N ARG A 141 5.05 -7.07 12.16
CA ARG A 141 4.48 -8.43 12.09
C ARG A 141 3.88 -8.73 10.73
N ALA A 142 3.14 -7.77 10.17
CA ALA A 142 2.50 -7.94 8.86
C ALA A 142 3.52 -8.07 7.72
N LEU A 143 4.54 -7.19 7.67
CA LEU A 143 5.62 -7.26 6.69
C LEU A 143 6.39 -8.58 6.77
N GLN A 144 6.65 -9.07 7.99
CA GLN A 144 7.26 -10.37 8.20
C GLN A 144 6.37 -11.51 7.68
N ALA A 145 5.07 -11.48 8.00
CA ALA A 145 4.12 -12.53 7.61
C ALA A 145 3.94 -12.63 6.09
N MET A 146 3.92 -11.50 5.39
CA MET A 146 3.83 -11.46 3.92
C MET A 146 5.16 -11.68 3.19
N GLY A 147 6.27 -11.80 3.93
CA GLY A 147 7.60 -12.04 3.35
C GLY A 147 8.23 -10.81 2.70
N ALA A 148 7.84 -9.59 3.09
CA ALA A 148 8.46 -8.33 2.67
C ALA A 148 9.75 -8.09 3.46
N VAL A 149 10.77 -8.90 3.17
CA VAL A 149 12.01 -8.99 3.96
C VAL A 149 12.77 -7.67 3.99
N LYS A 150 12.87 -6.98 2.86
CA LYS A 150 13.63 -5.73 2.76
C LYS A 150 12.89 -4.59 3.41
N THR A 151 11.59 -4.44 3.13
CA THR A 151 10.76 -3.40 3.75
C THR A 151 10.67 -3.61 5.26
N HIS A 152 10.55 -4.85 5.73
CA HIS A 152 10.64 -5.18 7.15
C HIS A 152 11.98 -4.74 7.75
N ALA A 153 13.10 -5.07 7.10
CA ALA A 153 14.43 -4.71 7.61
C ALA A 153 14.62 -3.19 7.72
N ILE A 154 14.07 -2.42 6.77
CA ILE A 154 14.08 -0.96 6.81
C ILE A 154 13.28 -0.46 8.01
N LEU A 155 12.01 -0.86 8.14
CA LEU A 155 11.15 -0.42 9.25
C LEU A 155 11.72 -0.84 10.62
N ALA A 156 12.28 -2.05 10.71
CA ALA A 156 12.89 -2.54 11.93
C ALA A 156 14.16 -1.76 12.28
N GLY A 157 14.94 -1.36 11.27
CA GLY A 157 16.11 -0.50 11.43
C GLY A 157 15.72 0.89 11.97
N MET A 158 14.73 1.53 11.35
CA MET A 158 14.17 2.81 11.81
C MET A 158 13.69 2.73 13.26
N ARG A 159 12.92 1.69 13.59
CA ARG A 159 12.43 1.46 14.95
C ARG A 159 13.58 1.22 15.94
N GLY A 160 14.59 0.44 15.56
CA GLY A 160 15.73 0.12 16.42
C GLY A 160 16.58 1.34 16.81
N LEU A 161 16.55 2.41 16.03
CA LEU A 161 17.18 3.69 16.42
C LEU A 161 16.53 4.30 17.67
N LEU A 162 15.27 3.93 17.95
CA LEU A 162 14.52 4.43 19.09
C LEU A 162 14.80 3.65 20.38
N ASP A 163 15.34 2.42 20.29
CA ASP A 163 15.57 1.55 21.46
C ASP A 163 16.49 2.23 22.50
N ARG A 164 17.42 3.10 22.07
CA ARG A 164 18.27 3.88 22.99
C ARG A 164 17.52 5.03 23.68
N LEU A 165 16.52 5.58 23.01
CA LEU A 165 15.70 6.69 23.51
C LEU A 165 14.55 6.19 24.39
N GLU A 166 14.36 4.88 24.47
CA GLU A 166 13.46 4.24 25.41
C GLU A 166 13.86 4.61 26.85
N ASP A 167 12.91 5.09 27.63
CA ASP A 167 13.09 5.60 29.00
C ASP A 167 14.00 6.84 29.17
N ASP A 168 14.41 7.52 28.10
CA ASP A 168 15.16 8.78 28.22
C ASP A 168 14.25 9.87 28.82
N PRO A 169 14.57 10.44 29.99
CA PRO A 169 13.72 11.43 30.66
C PRO A 169 13.58 12.74 29.90
N ALA A 170 14.42 13.00 28.88
CA ALA A 170 14.28 14.13 27.99
C ALA A 170 13.16 13.96 26.95
N ILE A 171 12.73 12.71 26.69
CA ILE A 171 11.62 12.40 25.79
C ILE A 171 10.31 12.46 26.59
N GLN A 172 9.51 13.50 26.36
CA GLN A 172 8.20 13.63 26.98
C GLN A 172 7.10 13.18 26.01
N GLU A 173 7.31 13.42 24.72
CA GLU A 173 6.37 13.12 23.64
C GLU A 173 7.11 12.50 22.44
N LEU A 174 6.39 11.78 21.57
CA LEU A 174 7.00 11.13 20.40
C LEU A 174 7.69 12.11 19.42
N HIS A 175 7.27 13.37 19.39
CA HIS A 175 7.89 14.37 18.53
C HIS A 175 9.25 14.85 19.05
N ASP A 176 9.60 14.58 20.32
CA ASP A 176 10.92 14.90 20.89
C ASP A 176 12.01 13.97 20.36
N LEU A 177 11.64 12.79 19.87
CA LEU A 177 12.56 11.71 19.49
C LEU A 177 13.60 12.18 18.47
N TYR A 178 13.17 12.85 17.40
CA TYR A 178 14.09 13.30 16.36
C TYR A 178 15.15 14.28 16.92
N GLY A 179 14.75 15.20 17.80
CA GLY A 179 15.67 16.16 18.42
C GLY A 179 16.66 15.53 19.41
N ALA A 180 16.32 14.37 19.98
CA ALA A 180 17.18 13.63 20.89
C ALA A 180 18.15 12.66 20.19
N MET A 181 17.94 12.40 18.89
CA MET A 181 18.87 11.64 18.07
C MET A 181 20.14 12.46 17.84
N ASN A 182 21.30 11.80 17.93
CA ASN A 182 22.55 12.41 17.50
C ASN A 182 22.65 12.49 15.96
N GLU A 183 23.65 13.18 15.43
CA GLU A 183 23.78 13.38 13.99
C GLU A 183 23.96 12.06 13.20
N ASP A 184 24.59 11.05 13.78
CA ASP A 184 24.79 9.75 13.13
C ASP A 184 23.46 8.98 13.03
N GLU A 185 22.64 9.07 14.07
CA GLU A 185 21.32 8.44 14.13
C GLU A 185 20.32 9.13 13.19
N GLN A 186 20.32 10.46 13.13
CA GLN A 186 19.48 11.20 12.18
C GLN A 186 19.85 10.83 10.73
N ARG A 187 21.14 10.75 10.41
CA ARG A 187 21.58 10.30 9.08
C ARG A 187 21.17 8.86 8.79
N ALA A 188 21.26 7.96 9.78
CA ALA A 188 20.80 6.59 9.60
C ALA A 188 19.29 6.50 9.33
N LEU A 189 18.50 7.34 10.01
CA LEU A 189 17.06 7.44 9.76
C LEU A 189 16.77 7.93 8.34
N ASP A 190 17.45 8.99 7.89
CA ASP A 190 17.34 9.51 6.53
C ASP A 190 17.71 8.44 5.47
N ASP A 191 18.76 7.67 5.71
CA ASP A 191 19.18 6.58 4.83
C ASP A 191 18.11 5.47 4.75
N PHE A 192 17.45 5.15 5.86
CA PHE A 192 16.33 4.21 5.86
C PHE A 192 15.11 4.75 5.12
N ASP A 193 14.73 6.01 5.35
CA ASP A 193 13.62 6.64 4.62
C ASP A 193 13.91 6.62 3.11
N ALA A 194 15.12 6.98 2.71
CA ALA A 194 15.55 6.89 1.31
C ALA A 194 15.43 5.47 0.75
N ALA A 195 15.90 4.46 1.49
CA ALA A 195 15.79 3.05 1.10
C ALA A 195 14.32 2.58 0.97
N TYR A 196 13.41 3.10 1.81
CA TYR A 196 11.99 2.82 1.68
C TYR A 196 11.43 3.41 0.37
N PHE A 197 11.80 4.65 0.04
CA PHE A 197 11.35 5.32 -1.19
C PHE A 197 11.86 4.68 -2.48
N GLU A 198 12.92 3.87 -2.43
CA GLU A 198 13.36 3.03 -3.57
C GLU A 198 12.35 1.93 -3.92
N ARG A 199 11.34 1.67 -3.06
CA ARG A 199 10.30 0.64 -3.25
C ARG A 199 10.93 -0.74 -3.51
N PRO A 200 11.70 -1.27 -2.55
CA PRO A 200 12.56 -2.44 -2.78
C PRO A 200 11.80 -3.75 -3.05
N GLU A 201 10.50 -3.77 -2.77
CA GLU A 201 9.59 -4.91 -2.91
C GLU A 201 8.18 -4.45 -3.33
N ASP A 202 7.44 -5.33 -4.00
CA ASP A 202 6.06 -5.10 -4.39
C ASP A 202 5.11 -5.54 -3.26
N LEU A 203 4.79 -4.60 -2.37
CA LEU A 203 3.95 -4.88 -1.21
C LEU A 203 2.53 -5.32 -1.60
N ALA A 204 1.97 -4.80 -2.69
CA ALA A 204 0.65 -5.21 -3.14
C ALA A 204 0.62 -6.70 -3.53
N ARG A 205 1.58 -7.14 -4.34
CA ARG A 205 1.67 -8.56 -4.73
C ARG A 205 1.99 -9.46 -3.55
N LEU A 206 2.93 -9.09 -2.68
CA LEU A 206 3.23 -9.86 -1.46
C LEU A 206 2.02 -9.92 -0.52
N GLY A 207 1.29 -8.82 -0.37
CA GLY A 207 0.12 -8.69 0.49
C GLY A 207 -1.00 -9.59 0.00
N LEU A 208 -1.30 -9.55 -1.30
CA LEU A 208 -2.29 -10.42 -1.92
C LEU A 208 -1.91 -11.90 -1.88
N LEU A 209 -0.61 -12.25 -1.93
CA LEU A 209 -0.18 -13.64 -1.75
C LEU A 209 -0.43 -14.17 -0.33
N HIS A 210 -0.35 -13.29 0.67
CA HIS A 210 -0.50 -13.66 2.07
C HIS A 210 -1.95 -13.52 2.58
N PHE A 211 -2.51 -12.31 2.50
CA PHE A 211 -3.83 -11.95 3.02
C PHE A 211 -4.97 -12.24 2.04
N GLY A 212 -4.63 -12.52 0.78
CA GLY A 212 -5.60 -12.64 -0.29
C GLY A 212 -6.27 -11.30 -0.64
N PRO A 213 -7.02 -11.29 -1.75
CA PRO A 213 -7.99 -10.23 -2.01
C PRO A 213 -9.07 -10.18 -0.93
N GLU A 214 -9.78 -9.06 -0.84
CA GLU A 214 -11.02 -8.98 -0.07
C GLU A 214 -12.02 -10.06 -0.57
N PRO A 215 -12.63 -10.85 0.35
CA PRO A 215 -13.63 -11.84 0.00
C PRO A 215 -14.84 -11.22 -0.71
N LEU A 216 -15.34 -11.90 -1.74
CA LEU A 216 -16.62 -11.54 -2.36
C LEU A 216 -17.76 -11.82 -1.38
N ALA A 217 -18.71 -10.88 -1.29
CA ALA A 217 -19.93 -10.99 -0.48
C ALA A 217 -20.95 -11.97 -1.09
#